data_AF-A0A6N7PG43-F1
#
_entry.id   AF-A0A6N7PG43-F1
#
_cell.length_a   1.000
_cell.length_b   1.000
_cell.length_c   1.000
_cell.angle_alpha   90.00
_cell.angle_beta   90.00
_cell.angle_gamma   90.00
#
_symmetry.space_group_name_H-M   'P 1'
#
loop_
_entity.id
_entity.type
_entity.pdbx_description
1 polymer ?
#
loop_
_entity_poly.entity_id
_entity_poly.type
_entity_poly.pdbx_seq_one_letter_code
_entity_poly.pdbx_strand_id
1 'polypeptide(L)'
;MGCAMTRRSARMTIAALGLVVLGAIGVNCARSERAAMQPSACEPGAAPVVDSVLLAFLSKARAAHHKADLAEDSGDVAAAIVSLESLTSGARPGGETPLPEAGEVLSDTYARLADLRSARGEFDAALRDVDAGLLLAKETTYFRGHLFEVRGLVEERRAKSLPEGEGRERARKAAMDAFDEAVRIQDQVINSALGDAGPR
;
A
#
# COMPACT_ATOMS: atom_id res chain seq x y z
N MET A 1 -6.28 -46.97 30.81
CA MET A 1 -6.08 -47.56 29.47
C MET A 1 -5.25 -46.58 28.67
N GLY A 2 -3.97 -46.89 28.47
CA GLY A 2 -3.01 -46.01 27.81
C GLY A 2 -3.04 -46.16 26.29
N CYS A 3 -2.90 -45.05 25.57
CA CYS A 3 -2.58 -45.05 24.15
C CYS A 3 -1.13 -44.62 24.00
N ALA A 4 -0.31 -45.52 23.47
CA ALA A 4 1.14 -45.45 23.45
C ALA A 4 1.65 -44.39 22.45
N MET A 5 2.65 -43.63 22.90
CA MET A 5 3.57 -42.91 22.02
C MET A 5 4.36 -43.90 21.17
N THR A 6 4.37 -43.71 19.85
CA THR A 6 5.39 -44.29 18.96
C THR A 6 6.13 -43.18 18.24
N ARG A 7 7.33 -42.89 18.74
CA ARG A 7 8.40 -42.20 18.01
C ARG A 7 8.87 -43.11 16.87
N ARG A 8 8.95 -42.60 15.65
CA ARG A 8 9.76 -43.21 14.59
C ARG A 8 10.90 -42.26 14.23
N SER A 9 12.08 -42.68 14.66
CA SER A 9 13.38 -42.20 14.21
C SER A 9 13.73 -42.92 12.90
N ALA A 10 14.21 -42.20 11.90
CA ALA A 10 14.99 -42.79 10.81
C ALA A 10 16.13 -41.82 10.45
N ARG A 11 17.35 -42.25 10.79
CA ARG A 11 18.63 -41.72 10.28
C ARG A 11 19.02 -42.57 9.06
N MET A 12 19.65 -41.96 8.05
CA MET A 12 20.76 -42.50 7.20
C MET A 12 20.88 -41.62 5.93
N THR A 13 21.90 -40.76 5.82
CA THR A 13 23.30 -40.94 5.34
C THR A 13 23.49 -40.84 3.81
N ILE A 14 24.15 -39.74 3.42
CA ILE A 14 25.35 -39.60 2.54
C ILE A 14 25.41 -40.41 1.24
N ALA A 15 25.55 -39.72 0.11
CA ALA A 15 26.51 -40.09 -0.95
C ALA A 15 26.94 -38.85 -1.74
N ALA A 16 28.24 -38.76 -2.00
CA ALA A 16 28.96 -37.66 -2.62
C ALA A 16 29.43 -38.01 -4.04
N LEU A 17 29.92 -36.98 -4.73
CA LEU A 17 31.01 -36.97 -5.71
C LEU A 17 30.77 -37.37 -7.18
N GLY A 18 31.32 -36.49 -8.04
CA GLY A 18 32.00 -36.83 -9.29
C GLY A 18 31.33 -36.23 -10.53
N LEU A 19 32.02 -35.72 -11.55
CA LEU A 19 33.45 -35.48 -11.80
C LEU A 19 33.50 -34.61 -13.08
N VAL A 20 34.49 -33.73 -13.11
CA VAL A 20 35.03 -32.93 -14.22
C VAL A 20 35.01 -33.59 -15.61
N VAL A 21 34.67 -32.81 -16.65
CA VAL A 21 35.27 -32.97 -18.00
C VAL A 21 35.76 -31.62 -18.50
N LEU A 22 37.08 -31.52 -18.62
CA LEU A 22 37.86 -30.48 -19.29
C LEU A 22 38.18 -30.94 -20.73
N GLY A 23 38.17 -30.03 -21.70
CA GLY A 23 38.74 -30.22 -23.05
C GLY A 23 37.86 -29.62 -24.14
N ALA A 24 38.35 -28.93 -25.18
CA ALA A 24 39.70 -28.55 -25.56
C ALA A 24 39.64 -27.32 -26.50
N ILE A 25 40.61 -26.43 -26.30
CA ILE A 25 41.38 -25.63 -27.28
C ILE A 25 40.82 -25.58 -28.71
N GLY A 26 40.35 -24.39 -29.10
CA GLY A 26 40.23 -23.93 -30.47
C GLY A 26 40.83 -22.53 -30.59
N VAL A 27 42.14 -22.47 -30.87
CA VAL A 27 42.82 -21.25 -31.31
C VAL A 27 42.37 -20.96 -32.74
N ASN A 28 41.58 -19.91 -32.94
CA ASN A 28 41.42 -19.29 -34.25
C ASN A 28 41.71 -17.79 -34.14
N CYS A 29 42.97 -17.43 -34.40
CA CYS A 29 43.40 -16.07 -34.66
C CYS A 29 42.88 -15.62 -36.04
N ALA A 30 41.64 -15.17 -36.12
CA ALA A 30 41.21 -14.26 -37.17
C ALA A 30 41.33 -12.83 -36.63
N ARG A 31 42.47 -12.20 -36.93
CA ARG A 31 42.74 -10.78 -36.73
C ARG A 31 41.79 -9.99 -37.63
N SER A 32 40.56 -9.75 -37.16
CA SER A 32 39.65 -8.80 -37.78
C SER A 32 39.94 -7.41 -37.22
N GLU A 33 40.17 -6.49 -38.15
CA GLU A 33 40.58 -5.12 -37.92
C GLU A 33 39.68 -4.43 -36.89
N ARG A 34 40.30 -3.85 -35.86
CA ARG A 34 39.68 -2.80 -35.04
C ARG A 34 39.48 -1.58 -35.94
N ALA A 35 38.40 -1.58 -36.70
CA ALA A 35 37.80 -0.34 -37.15
C ALA A 35 37.25 0.35 -35.90
N ALA A 36 38.04 1.28 -35.36
CA ALA A 36 37.57 2.29 -34.44
C ALA A 36 36.55 3.16 -35.19
N MET A 37 35.30 2.70 -35.27
CA MET A 37 34.16 3.57 -35.54
C MET A 37 33.58 3.91 -34.18
N GLN A 38 33.64 5.21 -33.89
CA GLN A 38 33.37 5.81 -32.60
C GLN A 38 32.03 5.34 -32.01
N PRO A 39 31.93 5.08 -30.69
CA PRO A 39 30.63 5.12 -30.07
C PRO A 39 30.05 6.50 -30.37
N SER A 40 28.97 6.54 -31.16
CA SER A 40 28.09 7.70 -31.24
C SER A 40 27.94 8.21 -29.82
N ALA A 41 28.33 9.45 -29.59
CA ALA A 41 28.10 10.12 -28.33
C ALA A 41 26.59 10.16 -28.12
N CYS A 42 26.04 9.12 -27.48
CA CYS A 42 24.84 9.27 -26.70
C CYS A 42 25.21 10.31 -25.67
N GLU A 43 24.70 11.52 -25.86
CA GLU A 43 24.54 12.54 -24.83
C GLU A 43 24.36 11.87 -23.46
N PRO A 44 25.03 12.34 -22.38
CA PRO A 44 24.81 11.82 -21.05
C PRO A 44 23.32 11.79 -20.80
N GLY A 45 22.77 10.58 -20.65
CA GLY A 45 21.33 10.34 -20.61
C GLY A 45 20.68 11.33 -19.67
N ALA A 46 19.69 12.06 -20.20
CA ALA A 46 18.83 12.92 -19.42
C ALA A 46 18.50 12.22 -18.10
N ALA A 47 18.60 12.95 -16.98
CA ALA A 47 18.22 12.46 -15.66
C ALA A 47 16.92 11.66 -15.78
N PRO A 48 16.80 10.49 -15.12
CA PRO A 48 15.65 9.61 -15.32
C PRO A 48 14.37 10.44 -15.22
N VAL A 49 13.60 10.46 -16.32
CA VAL A 49 12.37 11.26 -16.45
C VAL A 49 11.35 10.87 -15.38
N VAL A 50 11.53 9.71 -14.74
CA VAL A 50 10.68 9.19 -13.69
C VAL A 50 11.50 8.82 -12.46
N ASP A 51 11.05 9.29 -11.29
CA ASP A 51 11.64 8.94 -10.00
C ASP A 51 11.43 7.44 -9.71
N SER A 52 12.52 6.67 -9.83
CA SER A 52 12.52 5.22 -9.60
C SER A 52 12.15 4.82 -8.17
N VAL A 53 12.46 5.65 -7.16
CA VAL A 53 12.15 5.37 -5.76
C VAL A 53 10.66 5.56 -5.53
N LEU A 54 10.09 6.64 -6.06
CA LEU A 54 8.64 6.86 -6.02
C LEU A 54 7.89 5.72 -6.72
N LEU A 55 8.28 5.35 -7.94
CA LEU A 55 7.65 4.23 -8.66
C LEU A 55 7.71 2.92 -7.89
N ALA A 56 8.87 2.59 -7.32
CA ALA A 56 9.04 1.37 -6.52
C ALA A 56 8.12 1.40 -5.28
N PHE A 57 7.99 2.55 -4.62
CA PHE A 57 7.08 2.73 -3.50
C PHE A 57 5.61 2.53 -3.91
N LEU A 58 5.16 3.18 -4.99
CA LEU A 58 3.79 3.04 -5.50
C LEU A 58 3.49 1.59 -5.91
N SER A 59 4.44 0.90 -6.54
CA SER A 59 4.31 -0.52 -6.87
C SER A 59 4.22 -1.40 -5.63
N LYS A 60 5.04 -1.13 -4.59
CA LYS A 60 4.96 -1.83 -3.30
C LYS A 60 3.60 -1.61 -2.65
N ALA A 61 3.10 -0.39 -2.65
CA ALA A 61 1.80 -0.06 -2.06
C ALA A 61 0.66 -0.85 -2.73
N ARG A 62 0.60 -0.85 -4.07
CA ARG A 62 -0.38 -1.64 -4.82
C ARG A 62 -0.32 -3.14 -4.44
N ALA A 63 0.88 -3.70 -4.35
CA ALA A 63 1.04 -5.10 -3.95
C ALA A 63 0.59 -5.37 -2.50
N ALA A 64 0.84 -4.43 -1.58
CA ALA A 64 0.41 -4.54 -0.19
C ALA A 64 -1.12 -4.50 -0.05
N HIS A 65 -1.80 -3.61 -0.79
CA HIS A 65 -3.26 -3.55 -0.86
C HIS A 65 -3.85 -4.83 -1.42
N HIS A 66 -3.33 -5.33 -2.56
CA HIS A 66 -3.81 -6.60 -3.11
C HIS A 66 -3.62 -7.78 -2.16
N LYS A 67 -2.50 -7.81 -1.42
CA LYS A 67 -2.28 -8.82 -0.38
C LYS A 67 -3.29 -8.69 0.77
N ALA A 68 -3.65 -7.47 1.15
CA ALA A 68 -4.67 -7.22 2.17
C ALA A 68 -6.05 -7.71 1.72
N ASP A 69 -6.41 -7.49 0.45
CA ASP A 69 -7.66 -7.99 -0.13
C ASP A 69 -7.71 -9.53 -0.09
N LEU A 70 -6.64 -10.21 -0.52
CA LEU A 70 -6.56 -11.68 -0.46
C LEU A 70 -6.68 -12.20 0.99
N ALA A 71 -6.14 -11.48 1.97
CA ALA A 71 -6.25 -11.83 3.37
C ALA A 71 -7.69 -11.64 3.88
N GLU A 72 -8.34 -10.52 3.54
CA GLU A 72 -9.74 -10.25 3.88
C GLU A 72 -10.69 -11.29 3.26
N ASP A 73 -10.51 -11.63 1.98
CA ASP A 73 -11.28 -12.66 1.26
C ASP A 73 -11.19 -14.04 1.94
N SER A 74 -10.04 -14.33 2.57
CA SER A 74 -9.82 -15.57 3.33
C SER A 74 -10.33 -15.51 4.79
N GLY A 75 -10.87 -14.36 5.22
CA GLY A 75 -11.31 -14.10 6.59
C GLY A 75 -10.18 -13.72 7.56
N ASP A 76 -8.94 -13.61 7.10
CA ASP A 76 -7.79 -13.21 7.91
C ASP A 76 -7.61 -11.68 7.90
N VAL A 77 -8.57 -10.98 8.51
CA VAL A 77 -8.55 -9.52 8.64
C VAL A 77 -7.31 -9.02 9.41
N ALA A 78 -6.74 -9.84 10.30
CA ALA A 78 -5.51 -9.49 11.01
C ALA A 78 -4.31 -9.42 10.06
N ALA A 79 -4.16 -10.39 9.15
CA ALA A 79 -3.12 -10.35 8.13
C ALA A 79 -3.31 -9.21 7.12
N ALA A 80 -4.57 -8.83 6.83
CA ALA A 80 -4.88 -7.66 6.01
C ALA A 80 -4.34 -6.37 6.65
N ILE A 81 -4.67 -6.15 7.93
CA ILE A 81 -4.19 -5.00 8.71
C ILE A 81 -2.65 -4.95 8.75
N VAL A 82 -1.99 -6.07 9.09
CA VAL A 82 -0.51 -6.13 9.16
C VAL A 82 0.14 -5.76 7.82
N SER A 83 -0.46 -6.18 6.70
CA SER A 83 0.07 -5.87 5.38
C SER A 83 0.06 -4.35 5.10
N LEU A 84 -1.01 -3.66 5.49
CA LEU A 84 -1.16 -2.21 5.32
C LEU A 84 -0.37 -1.40 6.35
N GLU A 85 -0.29 -1.84 7.61
CA GLU A 85 0.54 -1.21 8.65
C GLU A 85 2.02 -1.15 8.24
N SER A 86 2.51 -2.22 7.59
CA SER A 86 3.90 -2.26 7.10
C SER A 86 4.21 -1.18 6.05
N LEU A 87 3.19 -0.66 5.38
CA LEU A 87 3.32 0.43 4.42
C LEU A 87 3.36 1.78 5.13
N THR A 88 2.48 2.00 6.12
CA THR A 88 2.38 3.28 6.84
C THR A 88 3.50 3.50 7.85
N SER A 89 4.12 2.43 8.38
CA SER A 89 5.27 2.50 9.29
C SER A 89 6.63 2.45 8.59
N GLY A 90 6.65 2.31 7.26
CA GLY A 90 7.87 2.10 6.47
C GLY A 90 8.57 3.38 6.03
N ALA A 91 9.74 3.22 5.40
CA ALA A 91 10.40 4.32 4.70
C ALA A 91 9.51 4.81 3.55
N ARG A 92 9.37 6.14 3.42
CA ARG A 92 8.55 6.79 2.40
C ARG A 92 9.36 7.79 1.56
N PRO A 93 9.12 7.88 0.24
CA PRO A 93 9.73 8.91 -0.60
C PRO A 93 9.42 10.31 -0.05
N GLY A 94 10.43 11.16 0.11
CA GLY A 94 10.30 12.48 0.75
C GLY A 94 10.52 12.50 2.27
N GLY A 95 10.69 11.34 2.91
CA GLY A 95 10.99 11.28 4.35
C GLY A 95 9.83 11.78 5.20
N GLU A 96 10.07 12.72 6.12
CA GLU A 96 9.01 13.24 7.00
C GLU A 96 7.89 13.95 6.24
N THR A 97 8.21 14.62 5.14
CA THR A 97 7.25 15.27 4.24
C THR A 97 7.18 14.46 2.95
N PRO A 98 6.26 13.49 2.84
CA PRO A 98 6.22 12.61 1.68
C PRO A 98 5.95 13.40 0.40
N LEU A 99 6.45 12.87 -0.73
CA LEU A 99 6.05 13.34 -2.06
C LEU A 99 4.51 13.24 -2.21
N PRO A 100 3.86 14.14 -2.96
CA PRO A 100 2.40 14.19 -3.06
C PRO A 100 1.75 12.83 -3.34
N GLU A 101 2.24 12.11 -4.35
CA GLU A 101 1.70 10.80 -4.76
C GLU A 101 1.90 9.74 -3.68
N ALA A 102 3.01 9.81 -2.91
CA ALA A 102 3.22 8.94 -1.77
C ALA A 102 2.29 9.29 -0.61
N GLY A 103 2.05 10.59 -0.37
CA GLY A 103 1.10 11.09 0.62
C GLY A 103 -0.32 10.60 0.33
N GLU A 104 -0.77 10.71 -0.91
CA GLU A 104 -2.08 10.25 -1.38
C GLU A 104 -2.30 8.76 -1.14
N VAL A 105 -1.36 7.91 -1.58
CA VAL A 105 -1.43 6.46 -1.36
C VAL A 105 -1.38 6.09 0.12
N LEU A 106 -0.63 6.82 0.94
CA LEU A 106 -0.61 6.61 2.38
C LEU A 106 -1.94 7.05 3.03
N SER A 107 -2.54 8.15 2.60
CA SER A 107 -3.88 8.58 3.03
C SER A 107 -4.94 7.50 2.71
N ASP A 108 -4.92 6.96 1.51
CA ASP A 108 -5.79 5.83 1.11
C ASP A 108 -5.56 4.58 1.97
N THR A 109 -4.29 4.27 2.25
CA THR A 109 -3.92 3.15 3.12
C THR A 109 -4.47 3.31 4.54
N TYR A 110 -4.44 4.54 5.09
CA TYR A 110 -5.04 4.83 6.38
C TYR A 110 -6.58 4.72 6.36
N ALA A 111 -7.23 5.15 5.27
CA ALA A 111 -8.67 4.96 5.09
C ALA A 111 -9.02 3.45 5.11
N ARG A 112 -8.25 2.62 4.39
CA ARG A 112 -8.43 1.16 4.38
C ARG A 112 -8.19 0.52 5.75
N LEU A 113 -7.17 0.97 6.50
CA LEU A 113 -6.95 0.52 7.88
C LEU A 113 -8.13 0.86 8.80
N ALA A 114 -8.67 2.07 8.71
CA ALA A 114 -9.82 2.49 9.49
C ALA A 114 -11.08 1.65 9.19
N ASP A 115 -11.31 1.35 7.90
CA ASP A 115 -12.41 0.49 7.48
C ASP A 115 -12.30 -0.92 8.10
N LEU A 116 -11.14 -1.59 7.93
CA LEU A 116 -10.88 -2.92 8.48
C LEU A 116 -11.00 -2.97 10.01
N ARG A 117 -10.44 -1.97 10.72
CA ARG A 117 -10.48 -1.92 12.18
C ARG A 117 -11.88 -1.63 12.71
N SER A 118 -12.64 -0.74 12.08
CA SER A 118 -14.01 -0.45 12.51
C SER A 118 -14.97 -1.60 12.23
N ALA A 119 -14.76 -2.41 11.19
CA ALA A 119 -15.49 -3.65 10.98
C ALA A 119 -15.30 -4.66 12.13
N ARG A 120 -14.17 -4.57 12.85
CA ARG A 120 -13.87 -5.37 14.05
C ARG A 120 -14.32 -4.71 15.37
N GLY A 121 -15.01 -3.57 15.32
CA GLY A 121 -15.42 -2.82 16.49
C GLY A 121 -14.30 -2.00 17.14
N GLU A 122 -13.13 -1.90 16.51
CA GLU A 122 -11.96 -1.17 17.03
C GLU A 122 -12.06 0.33 16.68
N PHE A 123 -13.18 0.97 17.03
CA PHE A 123 -13.54 2.29 16.51
C PHE A 123 -12.54 3.38 16.86
N ASP A 124 -11.97 3.38 18.05
CA ASP A 124 -10.98 4.39 18.44
C ASP A 124 -9.66 4.24 17.68
N ALA A 125 -9.28 3.00 17.34
CA ALA A 125 -8.11 2.76 16.50
C ALA A 125 -8.38 3.20 15.06
N ALA A 126 -9.57 2.91 14.55
CA ALA A 126 -9.99 3.35 13.21
C ALA A 126 -10.00 4.88 13.08
N LEU A 127 -10.53 5.61 14.07
CA LEU A 127 -10.50 7.07 14.04
C LEU A 127 -9.08 7.64 14.09
N ARG A 128 -8.14 7.00 14.80
CA ARG A 128 -6.73 7.42 14.76
C ARG A 128 -6.10 7.23 13.39
N ASP A 129 -6.47 6.18 12.65
CA ASP A 129 -6.00 6.01 11.28
C ASP A 129 -6.55 7.10 10.37
N VAL A 130 -7.85 7.42 10.48
CA VAL A 130 -8.45 8.55 9.74
C VAL A 130 -7.69 9.84 10.02
N ASP A 131 -7.44 10.16 11.29
CA ASP A 131 -6.71 11.37 11.67
C ASP A 131 -5.28 11.36 11.12
N ALA A 132 -4.59 10.23 11.14
CA ALA A 132 -3.25 10.09 10.55
C ALA A 132 -3.26 10.28 9.02
N GLY A 133 -4.28 9.78 8.32
CA GLY A 133 -4.49 10.01 6.90
C GLY A 133 -4.77 11.48 6.58
N LEU A 134 -5.54 12.18 7.41
CA LEU A 134 -5.87 13.59 7.24
C LEU A 134 -4.67 14.53 7.46
N LEU A 135 -3.67 14.11 8.23
CA LEU A 135 -2.40 14.85 8.37
C LEU A 135 -1.58 14.87 7.08
N LEU A 136 -1.77 13.87 6.22
CA LEU A 136 -1.13 13.76 4.91
C LEU A 136 -1.95 14.47 3.82
N ALA A 137 -3.28 14.30 3.83
CA ALA A 137 -4.21 14.89 2.87
C ALA A 137 -4.58 16.36 3.23
N LYS A 138 -3.60 17.26 3.13
CA LYS A 138 -3.77 18.69 3.48
C LYS A 138 -4.62 19.47 2.47
N GLU A 139 -4.47 19.15 1.20
CA GLU A 139 -5.18 19.81 0.11
C GLU A 139 -6.58 19.20 -0.10
N THR A 140 -7.46 19.97 -0.74
CA THR A 140 -8.78 19.49 -1.20
C THR A 140 -8.59 18.51 -2.34
N THR A 141 -8.50 17.22 -1.99
CA THR A 141 -8.27 16.10 -2.91
C THR A 141 -9.34 15.04 -2.73
N TYR A 142 -9.46 14.14 -3.71
CA TYR A 142 -10.28 12.94 -3.59
C TYR A 142 -9.97 12.15 -2.31
N PHE A 143 -8.68 11.96 -2.00
CA PHE A 143 -8.23 11.21 -0.82
C PHE A 143 -8.68 11.85 0.50
N ARG A 144 -8.70 13.18 0.57
CA ARG A 144 -9.23 13.90 1.74
C ARG A 144 -10.73 13.64 1.91
N GLY A 145 -11.49 13.71 0.81
CA GLY A 145 -12.93 13.41 0.82
C GLY A 145 -13.20 11.97 1.26
N HIS A 146 -12.44 11.01 0.72
CA HIS A 146 -12.57 9.59 1.08
C HIS A 146 -12.27 9.32 2.57
N LEU A 147 -11.29 10.01 3.18
CA LEU A 147 -11.04 9.90 4.62
C LEU A 147 -12.24 10.35 5.47
N PHE A 148 -12.96 11.39 5.05
CA PHE A 148 -14.19 11.82 5.74
C PHE A 148 -15.35 10.86 5.51
N GLU A 149 -15.47 10.28 4.31
CA GLU A 149 -16.42 9.20 4.04
C GLU A 149 -16.17 8.01 4.99
N VAL A 150 -14.92 7.55 5.10
CA VAL A 150 -14.56 6.45 5.99
C VAL A 150 -14.78 6.83 7.45
N ARG A 151 -14.50 8.07 7.87
CA ARG A 151 -14.86 8.56 9.21
C ARG A 151 -16.36 8.39 9.48
N GLY A 152 -17.19 8.72 8.49
CA GLY A 152 -18.63 8.51 8.52
C GLY A 152 -18.99 7.05 8.75
N LEU A 153 -18.38 6.13 8.00
CA LEU A 153 -18.57 4.68 8.15
C LEU A 153 -18.14 4.16 9.54
N VAL A 154 -17.02 4.64 10.07
CA VAL A 154 -16.53 4.26 11.41
C VAL A 154 -17.54 4.65 12.48
N GLU A 155 -18.03 5.89 12.45
CA GLU A 155 -19.01 6.40 13.42
C GLU A 155 -20.40 5.77 13.23
N GLU A 156 -20.79 5.44 12.00
CA GLU A 156 -22.03 4.74 11.71
C GLU A 156 -22.01 3.32 12.32
N ARG A 157 -20.91 2.58 12.14
CA ARG A 157 -20.70 1.26 12.77
C ARG A 157 -20.67 1.38 14.29
N ARG A 158 -20.03 2.42 14.82
CA ARG A 158 -20.01 2.71 16.27
C ARG A 158 -21.43 2.93 16.80
N ALA A 159 -22.23 3.78 16.14
CA ALA A 159 -23.62 4.03 16.53
C ALA A 159 -24.45 2.73 16.54
N LYS A 160 -24.29 1.88 15.52
CA LYS A 160 -24.96 0.56 15.43
C LYS A 160 -24.56 -0.38 16.59
N SER A 161 -23.35 -0.26 17.12
CA SER A 161 -22.84 -1.10 18.22
C SER A 161 -23.28 -0.63 19.62
N LEU A 162 -23.64 0.64 19.78
CA LEU A 162 -24.00 1.24 21.06
C LEU A 162 -25.49 1.00 21.37
N PRO A 163 -25.92 0.87 22.63
CA PRO A 163 -27.34 0.88 22.99
C PRO A 163 -28.00 2.22 22.65
N GLU A 164 -29.33 2.25 22.64
CA GLU A 164 -30.08 3.51 22.51
C GLU A 164 -29.67 4.51 23.61
N GLY A 165 -29.53 5.78 23.23
CA GLY A 165 -29.15 6.86 24.13
C GLY A 165 -28.16 7.85 23.52
N GLU A 166 -27.67 8.76 24.35
CA GLU A 166 -26.84 9.88 23.88
C GLU A 166 -25.57 9.45 23.16
N GLY A 167 -24.95 8.33 23.56
CA GLY A 167 -23.76 7.81 22.90
C GLY A 167 -24.01 7.44 21.45
N ARG A 168 -25.10 6.71 21.18
CA ARG A 168 -25.53 6.33 19.83
C ARG A 168 -25.87 7.56 18.99
N GLU A 169 -26.60 8.52 19.56
CA GLU A 169 -26.99 9.73 18.84
C GLU A 169 -25.81 10.65 18.54
N ARG A 170 -24.83 10.76 19.45
CA ARG A 170 -23.57 11.47 19.17
C ARG A 170 -22.79 10.82 18.02
N ALA A 171 -22.66 9.49 18.01
CA ALA A 171 -21.98 8.78 16.93
C ALA A 171 -22.75 8.91 15.59
N ARG A 172 -24.08 8.82 15.62
CA ARG A 172 -24.92 9.06 14.44
C ARG A 172 -24.72 10.46 13.87
N LYS A 173 -24.73 11.48 14.74
CA LYS A 173 -24.46 12.86 14.32
C LYS A 173 -23.06 13.01 13.72
N ALA A 174 -22.04 12.46 14.37
CA ALA A 174 -20.67 12.50 13.87
C ALA A 174 -20.53 11.83 12.50
N ALA A 175 -21.28 10.73 12.26
CA ALA A 175 -21.32 10.08 10.96
C ALA A 175 -21.91 10.98 9.87
N MET A 176 -23.04 11.63 10.15
CA MET A 176 -23.69 12.55 9.20
C MET A 176 -22.80 13.75 8.90
N ASP A 177 -22.24 14.40 9.93
CA ASP A 177 -21.35 15.54 9.76
C ASP A 177 -20.11 15.18 8.90
N ALA A 178 -19.61 13.94 9.04
CA ALA A 178 -18.49 13.46 8.24
C ALA A 178 -18.87 13.18 6.77
N PHE A 179 -20.04 12.59 6.52
CA PHE A 179 -20.53 12.41 5.15
C PHE A 179 -20.82 13.74 4.45
N ASP A 180 -21.41 14.71 5.15
CA ASP A 180 -21.63 16.05 4.62
C ASP A 180 -20.31 16.71 4.20
N GLU A 181 -19.28 16.58 5.03
CA GLU A 181 -17.94 17.09 4.72
C GLU A 181 -17.29 16.35 3.53
N ALA A 182 -17.47 15.03 3.43
CA ALA A 182 -16.99 14.25 2.29
C ALA A 182 -17.64 14.70 0.97
N VAL A 183 -18.97 14.87 0.96
CA VAL A 183 -19.72 15.40 -0.20
C VAL A 183 -19.22 16.79 -0.58
N ARG A 184 -19.09 17.69 0.41
CA ARG A 184 -18.62 19.06 0.19
C ARG A 184 -17.22 19.08 -0.45
N ILE A 185 -16.30 18.25 0.04
CA ILE A 185 -14.94 18.15 -0.52
C ILE A 185 -14.98 17.58 -1.95
N GLN A 186 -15.77 16.54 -2.17
CA GLN A 186 -15.85 15.89 -3.47
C GLN A 186 -16.45 16.83 -4.54
N ASP A 187 -17.46 17.62 -4.18
CA ASP A 187 -18.01 18.67 -5.04
C ASP A 187 -16.95 19.71 -5.42
N GLN A 188 -16.08 20.10 -4.48
CA GLN A 188 -14.99 21.02 -4.76
C GLN A 188 -13.97 20.41 -5.74
N VAL A 189 -13.60 19.15 -5.55
CA VAL A 189 -12.69 18.42 -6.45
C VAL A 189 -13.28 18.34 -7.86
N ILE A 190 -14.57 17.98 -7.98
CA ILE A 190 -15.27 17.90 -9.27
C ILE A 190 -15.31 19.28 -9.96
N ASN A 191 -15.72 20.32 -9.23
CA ASN A 191 -15.84 21.66 -9.79
C ASN A 191 -14.48 22.23 -10.23
N SER A 192 -13.41 21.96 -9.47
CA SER A 192 -12.05 22.35 -9.87
C SER A 192 -11.61 21.65 -11.16
N ALA A 193 -11.79 20.33 -11.24
CA ALA A 193 -11.39 19.55 -12.41
C ALA A 193 -12.17 19.92 -13.69
N LEU A 194 -13.44 20.29 -13.56
CA LEU A 194 -14.28 20.72 -14.69
C LEU A 194 -14.10 22.20 -15.05
N GLY A 195 -13.84 23.07 -14.07
CA GLY A 195 -13.59 24.50 -14.28
C GLY A 195 -12.29 24.78 -15.04
N ASP A 196 -11.25 23.96 -14.79
CA ASP A 196 -10.00 24.00 -15.55
C ASP A 196 -10.12 23.39 -16.96
N ALA A 197 -11.25 22.74 -17.28
CA ALA A 197 -11.55 22.12 -18.56
C ALA A 197 -12.46 22.98 -19.46
N GLY A 198 -12.41 24.31 -19.32
CA GLY A 198 -13.09 25.26 -20.23
C GLY A 198 -12.81 24.98 -21.72
N PRO A 199 -13.71 25.39 -22.64
CA PRO A 199 -13.73 24.91 -24.02
C PRO A 199 -12.38 25.11 -24.71
N ARG A 200 -11.77 23.99 -25.12
CA ARG A 200 -10.62 23.97 -26.03
C ARG A 200 -11.07 24.15 -27.47
#